data_AF-A2FQD5-F1
#
_entry.id   AF-A2FQD5-F1
#
_cell.length_a   1.000
_cell.length_b   1.000
_cell.length_c   1.000
_cell.angle_alpha   90.00
_cell.angle_beta   90.00
_cell.angle_gamma   90.00
#
_symmetry.space_group_name_H-M   'P 1'
#
loop_
_entity.id
_entity.type
_entity.pdbx_description
1 polymer ?
#
loop_
_entity_poly.entity_id
_entity_poly.type
_entity_poly.pdbx_seq_one_letter_code
_entity_poly.pdbx_strand_id
1 'polypeptide(L)'
;MDPNQSLAQALIDGQPVQDFSQEEVETIRSDLEKEKEKTIKEGNTEKLKLIQKILANIDDISTATQQKKKNHQLPPIKQPTNEEKQEELRKKVEQAANENDVSIIQGDEISDAINISKQIIKEKSEKRELLEAQKYQDLYDSLLLYRNKTRKVNKESAKLNDLDSQINNLEETLREAKDKRDKAISEFDNQTNTKLSEMQQQNEDKYNNYDQETQEKVPQSVTKPSPMLLDLRARANHLINSHRFAEAHNYDVEAQKLEEKELESAKKSFLHARSKQKSKIMLEDNNKINIYLQKRQNEREEMLRNHNHQIYVIEKTIGNLDSQKTDKPKPKIAPIQTTKSRQLITPHLLMPLGRRPQSAYSLSRPRSQNSFGATQ
;
A
#
# COMPACT_ATOMS: atom_id res chain seq x y z
N MET A 1 -39.38 -23.98 1.79
CA MET A 1 -38.92 -23.21 0.62
C MET A 1 -40.17 -22.75 -0.10
N ASP A 2 -40.34 -21.44 -0.27
CA ASP A 2 -41.43 -20.92 -1.08
C ASP A 2 -41.28 -21.46 -2.51
N PRO A 3 -42.30 -22.08 -3.10
CA PRO A 3 -42.21 -22.69 -4.44
C PRO A 3 -41.96 -21.67 -5.56
N ASN A 4 -41.92 -20.37 -5.24
CA ASN A 4 -41.72 -19.26 -6.16
C ASN A 4 -40.38 -18.52 -5.97
N GLN A 5 -39.52 -18.93 -5.03
CA GLN A 5 -38.23 -18.28 -4.84
C GLN A 5 -37.21 -18.89 -5.81
N SER A 6 -36.72 -18.08 -6.77
CA SER A 6 -35.67 -18.53 -7.71
C SER A 6 -34.44 -19.01 -6.93
N LEU A 7 -33.89 -20.16 -7.30
CA LEU A 7 -32.70 -20.75 -6.67
C LEU A 7 -31.49 -19.80 -6.70
N ALA A 8 -31.42 -18.89 -7.68
CA ALA A 8 -30.42 -17.83 -7.75
C ALA A 8 -30.53 -16.82 -6.60
N GLN A 9 -31.76 -16.50 -6.17
CA GLN A 9 -32.02 -15.58 -5.07
C GLN A 9 -31.50 -16.15 -3.75
N ALA A 10 -31.64 -17.46 -3.55
CA ALA A 10 -31.15 -18.13 -2.34
C ALA A 10 -29.62 -18.07 -2.19
N LEU A 11 -28.88 -18.07 -3.31
CA LEU A 11 -27.43 -17.85 -3.31
C LEU A 11 -27.05 -16.38 -3.06
N ILE A 12 -27.85 -15.44 -3.57
CA ILE A 12 -27.67 -14.01 -3.29
C ILE A 12 -27.93 -13.71 -1.81
N ASP A 13 -28.88 -14.42 -1.21
CA ASP A 13 -29.22 -14.33 0.22
C ASP A 13 -28.20 -15.08 1.12
N GLY A 14 -27.17 -15.69 0.52
CA GLY A 14 -25.99 -16.20 1.23
C GLY A 14 -25.96 -17.70 1.47
N GLN A 15 -26.79 -18.51 0.79
CA GLN A 15 -26.63 -19.96 0.85
C GLN A 15 -25.31 -20.40 0.18
N PRO A 16 -24.61 -21.40 0.74
CA PRO A 16 -23.40 -21.94 0.15
C PRO A 16 -23.71 -22.76 -1.10
N VAL A 17 -22.90 -22.58 -2.15
CA VAL A 17 -23.04 -23.26 -3.46
C VAL A 17 -22.89 -24.79 -3.34
N GLN A 18 -22.26 -25.29 -2.28
CA GLN A 18 -22.04 -26.73 -2.06
C GLN A 18 -23.32 -27.52 -1.75
N ASP A 19 -24.42 -26.85 -1.40
CA ASP A 19 -25.67 -27.50 -1.00
C ASP A 19 -26.57 -27.88 -2.19
N PHE A 20 -26.19 -27.48 -3.42
CA PHE A 20 -26.95 -27.72 -4.64
C PHE A 20 -26.39 -28.90 -5.46
N SER A 21 -27.28 -29.69 -6.06
CA SER A 21 -26.90 -30.79 -6.96
C SER A 21 -26.32 -30.29 -8.30
N GLN A 22 -25.59 -31.13 -9.03
CA GLN A 22 -24.95 -30.72 -10.30
C GLN A 22 -25.96 -30.21 -11.34
N GLU A 23 -27.16 -30.78 -11.38
CA GLU A 23 -28.23 -30.37 -12.30
C GLU A 23 -28.83 -29.01 -11.88
N GLU A 24 -28.94 -28.75 -10.58
CA GLU A 24 -29.39 -27.46 -10.04
C GLU A 24 -28.36 -26.36 -10.29
N VAL A 25 -27.06 -26.67 -10.21
CA VAL A 25 -25.97 -25.70 -10.45
C VAL A 25 -25.97 -25.15 -11.88
N GLU A 26 -26.28 -25.96 -12.90
CA GLU A 26 -26.42 -25.48 -14.28
C GLU A 26 -27.63 -24.55 -14.46
N THR A 27 -28.73 -24.90 -13.80
CA THR A 27 -29.96 -24.10 -13.82
C THR A 27 -29.76 -22.75 -13.13
N ILE A 28 -29.10 -22.77 -11.97
CA ILE A 28 -28.71 -21.59 -11.18
C ILE A 28 -27.78 -20.67 -11.97
N ARG A 29 -26.83 -21.22 -12.72
CA ARG A 29 -25.89 -20.44 -13.54
C ARG A 29 -26.65 -19.60 -14.57
N SER A 30 -27.59 -20.22 -15.30
CA SER A 30 -28.42 -19.52 -16.29
C SER A 30 -29.23 -18.39 -15.64
N ASP A 31 -29.78 -18.61 -14.44
CA ASP A 31 -30.59 -17.61 -13.76
C ASP A 31 -29.74 -16.44 -13.21
N LEU A 32 -28.55 -16.72 -12.66
CA LEU A 32 -27.58 -15.71 -12.24
C LEU A 32 -27.07 -14.87 -13.42
N GLU A 33 -26.91 -15.46 -14.61
CA GLU A 33 -26.54 -14.72 -15.83
C GLU A 33 -27.65 -13.75 -16.27
N LYS A 34 -28.92 -14.16 -16.20
CA LYS A 34 -30.06 -13.26 -16.46
C LYS A 34 -30.14 -12.13 -15.43
N GLU A 35 -29.88 -12.44 -14.16
CA GLU A 35 -29.90 -11.44 -13.08
C GLU A 35 -28.70 -10.47 -13.16
N LYS A 36 -27.55 -10.95 -13.64
CA LYS A 36 -26.40 -10.11 -13.99
C LYS A 36 -26.76 -9.10 -15.08
N GLU A 37 -27.43 -9.51 -16.15
CA GLU A 37 -27.88 -8.57 -17.19
C GLU A 37 -28.88 -7.54 -16.68
N LYS A 38 -29.78 -7.96 -15.78
CA LYS A 38 -30.76 -7.06 -15.15
C LYS A 38 -30.08 -6.03 -14.25
N THR A 39 -29.12 -6.45 -13.42
CA THR A 39 -28.38 -5.56 -12.51
C THR A 39 -27.45 -4.59 -13.23
N ILE A 40 -26.92 -4.96 -14.40
CA ILE A 40 -26.20 -4.03 -15.29
C ILE A 40 -27.12 -2.92 -15.78
N LYS A 41 -28.36 -3.25 -16.19
CA LYS A 41 -29.35 -2.26 -16.62
C LYS A 41 -29.80 -1.34 -15.48
N GLU A 42 -29.86 -1.86 -14.26
CA GLU A 42 -30.24 -1.12 -13.05
C GLU A 42 -29.09 -0.29 -12.46
N GLY A 43 -27.85 -0.47 -12.92
CA GLY A 43 -26.68 0.29 -12.45
C GLY A 43 -26.21 -0.06 -11.03
N ASN A 44 -26.66 -1.19 -10.46
CA ASN A 44 -26.30 -1.59 -9.10
C ASN A 44 -24.96 -2.34 -9.08
N THR A 45 -23.88 -1.61 -8.82
CA THR A 45 -22.50 -2.13 -8.85
C THR A 45 -22.18 -3.12 -7.73
N GLU A 46 -22.83 -3.02 -6.57
CA GLU A 46 -22.58 -3.92 -5.43
C GLU A 46 -23.19 -5.29 -5.67
N LYS A 47 -24.45 -5.33 -6.12
CA LYS A 47 -25.13 -6.58 -6.48
C LYS A 47 -24.43 -7.27 -7.66
N LEU A 48 -23.92 -6.50 -8.63
CA LEU A 48 -23.15 -7.04 -9.75
C LEU A 48 -21.85 -7.73 -9.30
N LYS A 49 -21.10 -7.13 -8.37
CA LYS A 49 -19.88 -7.74 -7.81
C LYS A 49 -20.19 -9.04 -7.06
N LEU A 50 -21.30 -9.07 -6.33
CA LEU A 50 -21.75 -10.25 -5.60
C LEU A 50 -22.11 -11.40 -6.56
N ILE A 51 -22.90 -11.14 -7.60
CA ILE A 51 -23.25 -12.13 -8.63
C ILE A 51 -22.00 -12.66 -9.34
N GLN A 52 -21.04 -11.78 -9.70
CA GLN A 52 -19.78 -12.20 -10.32
C GLN A 52 -18.94 -13.11 -9.42
N LYS A 53 -18.91 -12.83 -8.12
CA LYS A 53 -18.23 -13.68 -7.14
C LYS A 53 -18.87 -15.07 -7.02
N ILE A 54 -20.21 -15.13 -7.04
CA ILE A 54 -20.95 -16.40 -6.99
C ILE A 54 -20.69 -17.22 -8.27
N LEU A 55 -20.71 -16.60 -9.45
CA LEU A 55 -20.40 -17.27 -10.72
C LEU A 55 -18.97 -17.83 -10.75
N ALA A 56 -17.98 -17.08 -10.24
CA ALA A 56 -16.60 -17.57 -10.13
C ALA A 56 -16.49 -18.80 -9.21
N ASN A 57 -17.18 -18.78 -8.06
CA ASN A 57 -17.21 -19.92 -7.15
C ASN A 57 -17.87 -21.16 -7.80
N ILE A 58 -18.92 -20.98 -8.60
CA ILE A 58 -19.56 -22.08 -9.35
C ILE A 58 -18.58 -22.67 -10.37
N ASP A 59 -17.84 -21.84 -11.10
CA ASP A 59 -16.85 -22.30 -12.08
C ASP A 59 -15.70 -23.08 -11.39
N ASP A 60 -15.21 -22.62 -10.23
CA ASP A 60 -14.20 -23.33 -9.44
C ASP A 60 -14.69 -24.71 -8.95
N ILE A 61 -15.94 -24.80 -8.49
CA ILE A 61 -16.54 -26.07 -8.06
C ILE A 61 -16.73 -27.01 -9.26
N SER A 62 -17.13 -26.49 -10.42
CA SER A 62 -17.31 -27.28 -11.63
C SER A 62 -15.98 -27.87 -12.13
N THR A 63 -14.89 -27.09 -12.12
CA THR A 63 -13.56 -27.52 -12.55
C THR A 63 -12.95 -28.53 -11.57
N ALA A 64 -13.11 -28.33 -10.26
CA ALA A 64 -12.70 -29.30 -9.24
C ALA A 64 -13.43 -30.65 -9.39
N THR A 65 -14.71 -30.61 -9.77
CA THR A 65 -15.51 -31.83 -9.97
C THR A 65 -15.14 -32.57 -11.26
N GLN A 66 -14.79 -31.85 -12.33
CA GLN A 66 -14.27 -32.44 -13.56
C GLN A 66 -12.87 -33.06 -13.39
N GLN A 67 -12.00 -32.47 -12.56
CA GLN A 67 -10.70 -33.04 -12.23
C GLN A 67 -10.82 -34.34 -11.42
N LYS A 68 -11.79 -34.43 -10.50
CA LYS A 68 -12.08 -35.69 -9.78
C LYS A 68 -12.57 -36.81 -10.71
N LYS A 69 -13.37 -36.50 -11.74
CA LYS A 69 -13.82 -37.50 -12.73
C LYS A 69 -12.69 -37.99 -13.66
N LYS A 70 -11.67 -37.17 -13.94
CA LYS A 70 -10.48 -37.59 -14.73
C LYS A 70 -9.51 -38.49 -13.96
N ASN A 71 -9.51 -38.45 -12.63
CA ASN A 71 -8.63 -39.27 -11.77
C ASN A 71 -9.20 -40.67 -11.42
N HIS A 72 -10.28 -41.12 -12.06
CA HIS A 72 -10.86 -42.46 -11.82
C HIS A 72 -10.74 -43.43 -13.01
N GLN A 73 -9.83 -43.18 -13.96
CA GLN A 73 -9.49 -44.13 -15.03
C GLN A 73 -7.98 -44.37 -15.17
N LEU A 74 -7.30 -44.66 -14.06
CA LEU A 74 -5.97 -45.29 -14.11
C LEU A 74 -6.03 -46.66 -13.39
N PRO A 75 -5.43 -47.70 -13.97
CA PRO A 75 -5.40 -49.03 -13.35
C PRO A 75 -4.64 -48.96 -12.01
N PRO A 76 -5.00 -49.81 -11.03
CA PRO A 76 -4.40 -49.76 -9.70
C PRO A 76 -2.92 -50.13 -9.79
N ILE A 77 -2.05 -49.15 -9.57
CA ILE A 77 -0.62 -49.37 -9.32
C ILE A 77 -0.54 -50.06 -7.96
N LYS A 78 -0.07 -51.33 -7.95
CA LYS A 78 0.25 -52.06 -6.72
C LYS A 78 1.26 -51.25 -5.91
N GLN A 79 0.82 -50.63 -4.82
CA GLN A 79 1.75 -50.06 -3.85
C GLN A 79 2.47 -51.23 -3.15
N PRO A 80 3.81 -51.22 -3.03
CA PRO A 80 4.55 -52.26 -2.32
C PRO A 80 4.11 -52.32 -0.86
N THR A 81 4.04 -53.53 -0.32
CA THR A 81 3.66 -53.79 1.07
C THR A 81 4.67 -53.16 2.04
N ASN A 82 4.22 -52.82 3.24
CA ASN A 82 5.04 -52.10 4.22
C ASN A 82 6.30 -52.89 4.64
N GLU A 83 6.28 -54.21 4.49
CA GLU A 83 7.39 -55.12 4.78
C GLU A 83 8.50 -55.05 3.72
N GLU A 84 8.16 -54.95 2.44
CA GLU A 84 9.14 -54.85 1.34
C GLU A 84 9.98 -53.57 1.45
N LYS A 85 9.34 -52.46 1.86
CA LYS A 85 10.03 -51.19 2.09
C LYS A 85 10.99 -51.24 3.28
N GLN A 86 10.62 -51.94 4.35
CA GLN A 86 11.49 -52.10 5.52
C GLN A 86 12.70 -52.98 5.21
N GLU A 87 12.53 -54.03 4.41
CA GLU A 87 13.64 -54.90 4.01
C GLU A 87 14.62 -54.17 3.07
N GLU A 88 14.11 -53.38 2.14
CA GLU A 88 14.93 -52.53 1.27
C GLU A 88 15.72 -51.49 2.09
N LEU A 89 15.08 -50.84 3.07
CA LEU A 89 15.74 -49.89 3.95
C LEU A 89 16.78 -50.56 4.86
N ARG A 90 16.53 -51.79 5.31
CA ARG A 90 17.51 -52.59 6.06
C ARG A 90 18.76 -52.87 5.22
N LYS A 91 18.61 -53.23 3.95
CA LYS A 91 19.74 -53.40 3.00
C LYS A 91 20.53 -52.10 2.81
N LYS A 92 19.84 -50.95 2.70
CA LYS A 92 20.49 -49.63 2.63
C LYS A 92 21.27 -49.30 3.91
N VAL A 93 20.75 -49.64 5.09
CA VAL A 93 21.44 -49.46 6.38
C VAL A 93 22.68 -50.36 6.48
N GLU A 94 22.58 -51.60 6.02
CA GLU A 94 23.73 -52.53 5.94
C GLU A 94 24.81 -52.01 4.96
N GLN A 95 24.41 -51.51 3.79
CA GLN A 95 25.32 -50.89 2.84
C GLN A 95 25.99 -49.64 3.42
N ALA A 96 25.23 -48.75 4.05
CA ALA A 96 25.74 -47.54 4.71
C ALA A 96 26.70 -47.86 5.88
N ALA A 97 26.46 -48.94 6.62
CA ALA A 97 27.37 -49.38 7.70
C ALA A 97 28.70 -49.92 7.15
N ASN A 98 28.68 -50.52 5.96
CA ASN A 98 29.87 -51.07 5.31
C ASN A 98 30.69 -49.98 4.62
N GLU A 99 30.03 -49.03 3.95
CA GLU A 99 30.66 -47.92 3.23
C GLU A 99 30.97 -46.71 4.13
N ASN A 100 30.45 -46.70 5.37
CA ASN A 100 30.49 -45.56 6.29
C ASN A 100 29.94 -44.26 5.68
N ASP A 101 29.04 -44.36 4.71
CA ASP A 101 28.45 -43.21 4.03
C ASP A 101 26.96 -43.06 4.37
N VAL A 102 26.65 -42.00 5.11
CA VAL A 102 25.28 -41.65 5.52
C VAL A 102 24.46 -41.12 4.34
N SER A 103 25.12 -40.70 3.26
CA SER A 103 24.49 -40.10 2.07
C SER A 103 23.62 -41.09 1.29
N ILE A 104 23.81 -42.39 1.50
CA ILE A 104 23.04 -43.48 0.90
C ILE A 104 21.59 -43.48 1.40
N ILE A 105 21.34 -42.96 2.61
CA ILE A 105 20.01 -42.92 3.22
C ILE A 105 19.36 -41.56 2.94
N GLN A 106 18.19 -41.59 2.28
CA GLN A 106 17.47 -40.37 1.91
C GLN A 106 16.87 -39.68 3.15
N GLY A 107 16.68 -38.36 3.05
CA GLY A 107 16.26 -37.50 4.17
C GLY A 107 15.02 -37.97 4.93
N ASP A 108 14.03 -38.48 4.20
CA ASP A 108 12.75 -38.92 4.75
C ASP A 108 12.87 -40.29 5.44
N GLU A 109 13.85 -41.11 5.05
CA GLU A 109 14.10 -42.46 5.55
C GLU A 109 14.98 -42.48 6.82
N ILE A 110 15.63 -41.35 7.18
CA ILE A 110 16.59 -41.28 8.31
C ILE A 110 15.97 -41.74 9.63
N SER A 111 14.71 -41.40 9.90
CA SER A 111 14.06 -41.76 11.17
C SER A 111 13.87 -43.27 11.31
N ASP A 112 13.54 -43.93 10.21
CA ASP A 112 13.32 -45.37 10.17
C ASP A 112 14.66 -46.11 10.14
N ALA A 113 15.66 -45.58 9.42
CA ALA A 113 17.04 -46.09 9.44
C ALA A 113 17.68 -46.05 10.85
N ILE A 114 17.39 -45.02 11.65
CA ILE A 114 17.81 -44.93 13.07
C ILE A 114 17.18 -46.06 13.89
N ASN A 115 15.91 -46.39 13.66
CA ASN A 115 15.21 -47.45 14.37
C ASN A 115 15.71 -48.84 13.96
N ILE A 116 15.95 -49.06 12.66
CA ILE A 116 16.53 -50.30 12.13
C ILE A 116 17.96 -50.49 12.65
N SER A 117 18.78 -49.43 12.66
CA SER A 117 20.14 -49.50 13.22
C SER A 117 20.12 -49.92 14.69
N LYS A 118 19.19 -49.38 15.51
CA LYS A 118 18.98 -49.81 16.90
C LYS A 118 18.59 -51.28 17.03
N GLN A 119 17.75 -51.79 16.13
CA GLN A 119 17.34 -53.19 16.12
C GLN A 119 18.53 -54.10 15.79
N ILE A 120 19.28 -53.77 14.73
CA ILE A 120 20.48 -54.53 14.33
C ILE A 120 21.53 -54.53 15.44
N ILE A 121 21.77 -53.40 16.12
CA ILE A 121 22.69 -53.32 17.27
C ILE A 121 22.28 -54.31 18.36
N LYS A 122 20.99 -54.38 18.70
CA LYS A 122 20.48 -55.34 19.70
C LYS A 122 20.67 -56.78 19.25
N GLU A 123 20.26 -57.11 18.03
CA GLU A 123 20.40 -58.46 17.45
C GLU A 123 21.87 -58.93 17.43
N LYS A 124 22.79 -58.05 17.02
CA LYS A 124 24.22 -58.35 16.96
C LYS A 124 24.86 -58.44 18.34
N SER A 125 24.38 -57.65 19.30
CA SER A 125 24.83 -57.72 20.70
C SER A 125 24.40 -59.03 21.37
N GLU A 126 23.17 -59.49 21.13
CA GLU A 126 22.64 -60.77 21.64
C GLU A 126 23.44 -61.96 21.09
N LYS A 127 23.86 -61.88 19.82
CA LYS A 127 24.73 -62.88 19.16
C LYS A 127 26.21 -62.79 19.56
N ARG A 128 26.61 -61.83 20.40
CA ARG A 128 28.00 -61.53 20.80
C ARG A 128 28.92 -61.09 19.64
N GLU A 129 28.36 -60.60 18.54
CA GLU A 129 29.10 -60.06 17.38
C GLU A 129 29.45 -58.57 17.62
N LEU A 130 30.28 -58.30 18.63
CA LEU A 130 30.49 -56.94 19.16
C LEU A 130 31.13 -55.96 18.16
N LEU A 131 32.02 -56.44 17.28
CA LEU A 131 32.67 -55.59 16.27
C LEU A 131 31.70 -55.11 15.20
N GLU A 132 30.75 -55.97 14.80
CA GLU A 132 29.69 -55.59 13.86
C GLU A 132 28.69 -54.64 14.53
N ALA A 133 28.29 -54.93 15.78
CA ALA A 133 27.46 -54.04 16.57
C ALA A 133 28.07 -52.63 16.69
N GLN A 134 29.40 -52.52 16.83
CA GLN A 134 30.08 -51.22 16.87
C GLN A 134 29.96 -50.44 15.55
N LYS A 135 30.04 -51.10 14.39
CA LYS A 135 29.85 -50.42 13.08
C LYS A 135 28.45 -49.82 12.96
N TYR A 136 27.43 -50.58 13.37
CA TYR A 136 26.06 -50.07 13.38
C TYR A 136 25.84 -48.98 14.43
N GLN A 137 26.56 -49.02 15.55
CA GLN A 137 26.55 -47.95 16.55
C GLN A 137 27.18 -46.65 15.99
N ASP A 138 28.31 -46.74 15.29
CA ASP A 138 28.96 -45.61 14.64
C ASP A 138 28.05 -45.01 13.53
N LEU A 139 27.40 -45.87 12.74
CA LEU A 139 26.39 -45.44 11.76
C LEU A 139 25.20 -44.76 12.45
N TYR A 140 24.68 -45.35 13.54
CA TYR A 140 23.58 -44.77 14.31
C TYR A 140 23.90 -43.36 14.83
N ASP A 141 25.09 -43.17 15.38
CA ASP A 141 25.55 -41.86 15.88
C ASP A 141 25.71 -40.86 14.73
N SER A 142 26.22 -41.30 13.58
CA SER A 142 26.34 -40.48 12.36
C SER A 142 24.97 -40.07 11.79
N LEU A 143 23.97 -40.97 11.80
CA LEU A 143 22.58 -40.69 11.40
C LEU A 143 21.90 -39.69 12.33
N LEU A 144 22.14 -39.80 13.64
CA LEU A 144 21.65 -38.81 14.61
C LEU A 144 22.25 -37.43 14.37
N LEU A 145 23.57 -37.36 14.13
CA LEU A 145 24.24 -36.10 13.81
C LEU A 145 23.71 -35.50 12.51
N TYR A 146 23.50 -36.32 11.47
CA TYR A 146 22.92 -35.90 10.21
C TYR A 146 21.49 -35.35 10.39
N ARG A 147 20.61 -36.10 11.07
CA ARG A 147 19.25 -35.66 11.40
C ARG A 147 19.22 -34.31 12.11
N ASN A 148 20.10 -34.12 13.10
CA ASN A 148 20.18 -32.88 13.86
C ASN A 148 20.68 -31.72 12.99
N LYS A 149 21.66 -31.94 12.11
CA LYS A 149 22.13 -30.95 11.13
C LYS A 149 21.02 -30.56 10.15
N THR A 150 20.33 -31.54 9.56
CA THR A 150 19.21 -31.30 8.62
C THR A 150 18.07 -30.55 9.31
N ARG A 151 17.71 -30.91 10.54
CA ARG A 151 16.72 -30.16 11.33
C ARG A 151 17.13 -28.71 11.57
N LYS A 152 18.42 -28.46 11.84
CA LYS A 152 18.94 -27.09 12.01
C LYS A 152 18.84 -26.30 10.71
N VAL A 153 19.27 -26.89 9.60
CA VAL A 153 19.19 -26.28 8.26
C VAL A 153 17.75 -25.97 7.87
N ASN A 154 16.82 -26.92 8.08
CA ASN A 154 15.40 -26.70 7.77
C ASN A 154 14.78 -25.59 8.64
N LYS A 155 15.19 -25.46 9.90
CA LYS A 155 14.76 -24.35 10.76
C LYS A 155 15.32 -23.01 10.29
N GLU A 156 16.56 -22.98 9.82
CA GLU A 156 17.19 -21.77 9.27
C GLU A 156 16.56 -21.38 7.93
N SER A 157 16.29 -22.34 7.05
CA SER A 157 15.61 -22.10 5.77
C SER A 157 14.16 -21.63 5.97
N ALA A 158 13.41 -22.22 6.90
CA ALA A 158 12.07 -21.76 7.24
C ALA A 158 12.09 -20.28 7.71
N LYS A 159 13.02 -19.92 8.59
CA LYS A 159 13.19 -18.52 9.02
C LYS A 159 13.57 -17.56 7.89
N LEU A 160 14.32 -18.03 6.89
CA LEU A 160 14.65 -17.22 5.72
C LEU A 160 13.42 -17.03 4.83
N ASN A 161 12.65 -18.08 4.60
CA ASN A 161 11.39 -18.00 3.84
C ASN A 161 10.36 -17.10 4.53
N ASP A 162 10.30 -17.11 5.86
CA ASP A 162 9.43 -16.23 6.64
C ASP A 162 9.85 -14.75 6.48
N LEU A 163 11.16 -14.47 6.52
CA LEU A 163 11.68 -13.12 6.27
C LEU A 163 11.38 -12.66 4.83
N ASP A 164 11.54 -13.56 3.85
CA ASP A 164 11.25 -13.25 2.45
C ASP A 164 9.77 -12.92 2.24
N SER A 165 8.89 -13.69 2.87
CA SER A 165 7.45 -13.42 2.84
C SER A 165 7.11 -12.07 3.49
N GLN A 166 7.77 -11.72 4.60
CA GLN A 166 7.57 -10.41 5.24
C GLN A 166 8.08 -9.25 4.38
N ILE A 167 9.24 -9.40 3.74
CA ILE A 167 9.79 -8.38 2.83
C ILE A 167 8.85 -8.17 1.65
N ASN A 168 8.42 -9.25 0.98
CA ASN A 168 7.51 -9.16 -0.16
C ASN A 168 6.19 -8.45 0.20
N ASN A 169 5.61 -8.78 1.36
CA ASN A 169 4.41 -8.09 1.85
C ASN A 169 4.66 -6.61 2.10
N LEU A 170 5.80 -6.25 2.70
CA LEU A 170 6.16 -4.85 2.94
C LEU A 170 6.41 -4.09 1.63
N GLU A 171 7.04 -4.70 0.63
CA GLU A 171 7.22 -4.11 -0.71
C GLU A 171 5.88 -3.85 -1.39
N GLU A 172 4.90 -4.76 -1.26
CA GLU A 172 3.55 -4.53 -1.75
C GLU A 172 2.88 -3.36 -1.03
N THR A 173 2.95 -3.30 0.31
CA THR A 173 2.42 -2.16 1.07
C THR A 173 3.11 -0.84 0.74
N LEU A 174 4.42 -0.88 0.42
CA LEU A 174 5.19 0.28 -0.01
C LEU A 174 4.67 0.79 -1.35
N ARG A 175 4.40 -0.12 -2.29
CA ARG A 175 3.83 0.21 -3.59
C ARG A 175 2.44 0.83 -3.42
N GLU A 176 1.57 0.22 -2.62
CA GLU A 176 0.26 0.79 -2.32
C GLU A 176 0.34 2.17 -1.67
N ALA A 177 1.29 2.39 -0.74
CA ALA A 177 1.46 3.69 -0.09
C ALA A 177 1.90 4.78 -1.08
N LYS A 178 2.78 4.43 -2.03
CA LYS A 178 3.18 5.33 -3.13
C LYS A 178 2.00 5.65 -4.04
N ASP A 179 1.23 4.65 -4.44
CA ASP A 179 0.03 4.85 -5.27
C ASP A 179 -1.04 5.68 -4.56
N LYS A 180 -1.25 5.46 -3.26
CA LYS A 180 -2.17 6.25 -2.42
C LYS A 180 -1.75 7.71 -2.35
N ARG A 181 -0.45 7.98 -2.15
CA ARG A 181 0.11 9.34 -2.18
C ARG A 181 -0.16 10.02 -3.51
N ASP A 182 0.16 9.36 -4.61
CA ASP A 182 0.06 9.97 -5.94
C ASP A 182 -1.40 10.26 -6.33
N LYS A 183 -2.32 9.36 -5.97
CA LYS A 183 -3.77 9.59 -6.11
C LYS A 183 -4.24 10.78 -5.26
N ALA A 184 -3.89 10.81 -3.97
CA ALA A 184 -4.31 11.88 -3.07
C ALA A 184 -3.81 13.26 -3.52
N ILE A 185 -2.55 13.35 -3.99
CA ILE A 185 -1.99 14.59 -4.52
C ILE A 185 -2.70 15.00 -5.82
N SER A 186 -2.91 14.05 -6.73
CA SER A 186 -3.60 14.32 -8.00
C SER A 186 -5.04 14.82 -7.77
N GLU A 187 -5.79 14.18 -6.88
CA GLU A 187 -7.13 14.60 -6.49
C GLU A 187 -7.12 16.01 -5.86
N PHE A 188 -6.17 16.28 -4.98
CA PHE A 188 -6.02 17.59 -4.35
C PHE A 188 -5.68 18.70 -5.35
N ASP A 189 -4.76 18.42 -6.29
CA ASP A 189 -4.34 19.35 -7.34
C ASP A 189 -5.53 19.64 -8.28
N ASN A 190 -6.30 18.62 -8.66
CA ASN A 190 -7.52 18.77 -9.45
C ASN A 190 -8.58 19.62 -8.73
N GLN A 191 -8.87 19.34 -7.46
CA GLN A 191 -9.82 20.14 -6.67
C GLN A 191 -9.38 21.61 -6.55
N THR A 192 -8.07 21.84 -6.36
CA THR A 192 -7.50 23.18 -6.25
C THR A 192 -7.65 23.94 -7.57
N ASN A 193 -7.35 23.30 -8.70
CA ASN A 193 -7.46 23.89 -10.02
C ASN A 193 -8.91 24.20 -10.39
N THR A 194 -9.85 23.29 -10.11
CA THR A 194 -11.28 23.53 -10.32
C THR A 194 -11.74 24.75 -9.52
N LYS A 195 -11.37 24.82 -8.24
CA LYS A 195 -11.79 25.96 -7.41
C LYS A 195 -11.15 27.28 -7.82
N LEU A 196 -9.88 27.24 -8.26
CA LEU A 196 -9.19 28.40 -8.80
C LEU A 196 -9.88 28.91 -10.06
N SER A 197 -10.25 28.01 -10.98
CA SER A 197 -10.99 28.35 -12.19
C SER A 197 -12.34 28.98 -11.88
N GLU A 198 -13.10 28.44 -10.91
CA GLU A 198 -14.35 29.03 -10.46
C GLU A 198 -14.16 30.45 -9.91
N MET A 199 -13.11 30.67 -9.10
CA MET A 199 -12.82 32.00 -8.54
C MET A 199 -12.44 33.00 -9.64
N GLN A 200 -11.64 32.58 -10.63
CA GLN A 200 -11.25 33.41 -11.76
C GLN A 200 -12.47 33.79 -12.60
N GLN A 201 -13.33 32.82 -12.92
CA GLN A 201 -14.55 33.07 -13.68
C GLN A 201 -15.50 34.03 -12.94
N GLN A 202 -15.71 33.82 -11.63
CA GLN A 202 -16.51 34.73 -10.81
C GLN A 202 -15.94 36.16 -10.78
N ASN A 203 -14.62 36.30 -10.79
CA ASN A 203 -13.97 37.60 -10.83
C ASN A 203 -14.13 38.26 -12.21
N GLU A 204 -13.96 37.51 -13.29
CA GLU A 204 -14.23 37.99 -14.66
C GLU A 204 -15.68 38.46 -14.82
N ASP A 205 -16.65 37.68 -14.35
CA ASP A 205 -18.06 38.04 -14.36
C ASP A 205 -18.32 39.33 -13.57
N LYS A 206 -17.71 39.49 -12.39
CA LYS A 206 -17.78 40.74 -11.62
C LYS A 206 -17.17 41.91 -12.38
N TYR A 207 -16.06 41.73 -13.09
CA TYR A 207 -15.42 42.80 -13.85
C TYR A 207 -16.26 43.21 -15.05
N ASN A 208 -16.86 42.23 -15.74
CA ASN A 208 -17.78 42.46 -16.85
C ASN A 208 -19.04 43.19 -16.37
N ASN A 209 -19.63 42.77 -15.25
CA ASN A 209 -20.80 43.43 -14.67
C ASN A 209 -20.46 44.86 -14.22
N TYR A 210 -19.33 45.06 -13.55
CA TYR A 210 -18.86 46.40 -13.18
C TYR A 210 -18.69 47.28 -14.43
N ASP A 211 -18.11 46.73 -15.50
CA ASP A 211 -17.95 47.48 -16.73
C ASP A 211 -19.28 47.85 -17.37
N GLN A 212 -20.24 46.92 -17.45
CA GLN A 212 -21.58 47.14 -17.99
C GLN A 212 -22.35 48.20 -17.19
N GLU A 213 -22.36 48.10 -15.86
CA GLU A 213 -23.07 49.05 -14.98
C GLU A 213 -22.48 50.47 -15.05
N THR A 214 -21.17 50.58 -15.31
CA THR A 214 -20.46 51.87 -15.27
C THR A 214 -20.15 52.44 -16.66
N GLN A 215 -20.58 51.77 -17.74
CA GLN A 215 -20.40 52.23 -19.12
C GLN A 215 -21.36 53.37 -19.50
N GLU A 216 -22.37 53.65 -18.68
CA GLU A 216 -23.34 54.72 -18.91
C GLU A 216 -22.69 56.12 -18.94
N LYS A 217 -23.46 57.09 -19.47
CA LYS A 217 -23.09 58.51 -19.55
C LYS A 217 -22.63 59.01 -18.19
N VAL A 218 -21.65 59.93 -18.20
CA VAL A 218 -21.14 60.58 -16.98
C VAL A 218 -22.33 61.02 -16.10
N PRO A 219 -22.41 60.54 -14.84
CA PRO A 219 -23.54 60.85 -13.99
C PRO A 219 -23.74 62.35 -13.86
N GLN A 220 -25.00 62.81 -13.87
CA GLN A 220 -25.33 64.23 -13.71
C GLN A 220 -24.75 64.84 -12.42
N SER A 221 -24.51 64.02 -11.41
CA SER A 221 -23.85 64.42 -10.17
C SER A 221 -22.43 64.96 -10.36
N VAL A 222 -21.73 64.52 -11.42
CA VAL A 222 -20.36 64.91 -11.77
C VAL A 222 -20.35 66.09 -12.75
N THR A 223 -21.43 66.30 -13.51
CA THR A 223 -21.55 67.39 -14.50
C THR A 223 -22.20 68.66 -13.92
N LYS A 224 -22.01 68.94 -12.64
CA LYS A 224 -22.57 70.15 -12.02
C LYS A 224 -21.88 71.39 -12.63
N PRO A 225 -22.63 72.33 -13.22
CA PRO A 225 -22.04 73.53 -13.83
C PRO A 225 -21.35 74.37 -12.75
N SER A 226 -20.22 74.97 -13.08
CA SER A 226 -19.56 75.88 -12.14
C SER A 226 -20.38 77.16 -11.92
N PRO A 227 -20.18 77.86 -10.79
CA PRO A 227 -20.79 79.17 -10.57
C PRO A 227 -20.48 80.17 -11.69
N MET A 228 -19.27 80.12 -12.26
CA MET A 228 -18.87 80.99 -13.37
C MET A 228 -19.69 80.73 -14.64
N LEU A 229 -19.96 79.46 -14.96
CA LEU A 229 -20.82 79.10 -16.09
C LEU A 229 -22.27 79.59 -15.87
N LEU A 230 -22.78 79.44 -14.66
CA LEU A 230 -24.11 79.91 -14.28
C LEU A 230 -24.24 81.44 -14.39
N ASP A 231 -23.21 82.17 -13.95
CA ASP A 231 -23.16 83.64 -14.05
C ASP A 231 -23.14 84.12 -15.51
N LEU A 232 -22.35 83.48 -16.38
CA LEU A 232 -22.31 83.80 -17.82
C LEU A 232 -23.68 83.58 -18.48
N ARG A 233 -24.34 82.47 -18.18
CA ARG A 233 -25.70 82.18 -18.66
C ARG A 233 -26.74 83.18 -18.13
N ALA A 234 -26.65 83.55 -16.86
CA ALA A 234 -27.54 84.54 -16.26
C ALA A 234 -27.37 85.92 -16.91
N ARG A 235 -26.12 86.35 -17.19
CA ARG A 235 -25.82 87.59 -17.91
C ARG A 235 -26.35 87.57 -19.34
N ALA A 236 -26.13 86.47 -20.07
CA ALA A 236 -26.66 86.29 -21.42
C ALA A 236 -28.20 86.40 -21.44
N ASN A 237 -28.90 85.70 -20.54
CA ASN A 237 -30.36 85.77 -20.42
C ASN A 237 -30.86 87.18 -20.08
N HIS A 238 -30.18 87.89 -19.18
CA HIS A 238 -30.51 89.28 -18.87
C HIS A 238 -30.36 90.22 -20.08
N LEU A 239 -29.32 90.03 -20.90
CA LEU A 239 -29.10 90.80 -22.12
C LEU A 239 -30.13 90.48 -23.21
N ILE A 240 -30.56 89.22 -23.32
CA ILE A 240 -31.67 88.82 -24.21
C ILE A 240 -32.96 89.51 -23.79
N ASN A 241 -33.29 89.49 -22.50
CA ASN A 241 -34.49 90.14 -21.95
C ASN A 241 -34.49 91.67 -22.12
N SER A 242 -33.30 92.28 -22.28
CA SER A 242 -33.14 93.71 -22.57
C SER A 242 -32.91 94.01 -24.07
N HIS A 243 -33.13 93.03 -24.95
CA HIS A 243 -32.99 93.14 -26.41
C HIS A 243 -31.58 93.51 -26.92
N ARG A 244 -30.52 93.27 -26.13
CA ARG A 244 -29.10 93.51 -26.50
C ARG A 244 -28.46 92.23 -27.06
N PHE A 245 -28.92 91.80 -28.23
CA PHE A 245 -28.59 90.48 -28.78
C PHE A 245 -27.11 90.26 -29.12
N ALA A 246 -26.42 91.28 -29.66
CA ALA A 246 -25.02 91.16 -30.04
C ALA A 246 -24.11 90.89 -28.81
N GLU A 247 -24.39 91.55 -27.70
CA GLU A 247 -23.67 91.34 -26.45
C GLU A 247 -24.02 90.00 -25.81
N ALA A 248 -25.31 89.64 -25.80
CA ALA A 248 -25.77 88.34 -25.32
C ALA A 248 -25.07 87.19 -26.05
N HIS A 249 -24.89 87.30 -27.38
CA HIS A 249 -24.21 86.30 -28.19
C HIS A 249 -22.76 86.08 -27.75
N ASN A 250 -22.02 87.14 -27.41
CA ASN A 250 -20.65 87.01 -26.93
C ASN A 250 -20.57 86.22 -25.61
N TYR A 251 -21.45 86.51 -24.66
CA TYR A 251 -21.53 85.77 -23.40
C TYR A 251 -21.98 84.31 -23.59
N ASP A 252 -22.89 84.06 -24.54
CA ASP A 252 -23.34 82.70 -24.87
C ASP A 252 -22.21 81.86 -25.49
N VAL A 253 -21.44 82.43 -26.43
CA VAL A 253 -20.25 81.77 -27.00
C VAL A 253 -19.19 81.49 -25.94
N GLU A 254 -18.98 82.42 -25.00
CA GLU A 254 -18.05 82.21 -23.87
C GLU A 254 -18.55 81.12 -22.93
N ALA A 255 -19.84 81.09 -22.61
CA ALA A 255 -20.47 80.06 -21.79
C ALA A 255 -20.35 78.68 -22.44
N GLN A 256 -20.61 78.55 -23.75
CA GLN A 256 -20.47 77.29 -24.49
C GLN A 256 -19.03 76.76 -24.45
N LYS A 257 -18.03 77.62 -24.70
CA LYS A 257 -16.60 77.24 -24.62
C LYS A 257 -16.20 76.76 -23.22
N LEU A 258 -16.74 77.38 -22.18
CA LEU A 258 -16.45 77.03 -20.79
C LEU A 258 -17.15 75.73 -20.38
N GLU A 259 -18.40 75.54 -20.81
CA GLU A 259 -19.16 74.31 -20.63
C GLU A 259 -18.47 73.10 -21.26
N GLU A 260 -17.98 73.22 -22.50
CA GLU A 260 -17.24 72.15 -23.17
C GLU A 260 -15.99 71.74 -22.37
N LYS A 261 -15.22 72.71 -21.87
CA LYS A 261 -14.02 72.46 -21.06
C LYS A 261 -14.35 71.80 -19.72
N GLU A 262 -15.37 72.27 -19.02
CA GLU A 262 -15.79 71.68 -17.74
C GLU A 262 -16.30 70.25 -17.94
N LEU A 263 -17.06 70.01 -19.01
CA LEU A 263 -17.60 68.70 -19.35
C LEU A 263 -16.49 67.72 -19.73
N GLU A 264 -15.46 68.15 -20.47
CA GLU A 264 -14.27 67.33 -20.74
C GLU A 264 -13.47 67.00 -19.47
N SER A 265 -13.26 67.99 -18.60
CA SER A 265 -12.55 67.79 -17.34
C SER A 265 -13.30 66.82 -16.41
N ALA A 266 -14.62 66.98 -16.31
CA ALA A 266 -15.50 66.08 -15.56
C ALA A 266 -15.46 64.65 -16.11
N LYS A 267 -15.53 64.48 -17.45
CA LYS A 267 -15.37 63.17 -18.12
C LYS A 267 -14.03 62.51 -17.78
N LYS A 268 -12.91 63.23 -17.89
CA LYS A 268 -11.56 62.71 -17.59
C LYS A 268 -11.46 62.28 -16.11
N SER A 269 -11.94 63.13 -15.21
CA SER A 269 -11.92 62.86 -13.76
C SER A 269 -12.77 61.64 -13.39
N PHE A 270 -13.96 61.50 -13.98
CA PHE A 270 -14.83 60.35 -13.79
C PHE A 270 -14.19 59.04 -14.29
N LEU A 271 -13.67 59.04 -15.51
CA LEU A 271 -12.99 57.87 -16.09
C LEU A 271 -11.77 57.46 -15.25
N HIS A 272 -11.01 58.44 -14.75
CA HIS A 272 -9.88 58.18 -13.86
C HIS A 272 -10.33 57.56 -12.52
N ALA A 273 -11.37 58.10 -11.88
CA ALA A 273 -11.93 57.57 -10.65
C ALA A 273 -12.46 56.13 -10.82
N ARG A 274 -13.20 55.88 -11.91
CA ARG A 274 -13.69 54.55 -12.32
C ARG A 274 -12.55 53.56 -12.50
N SER A 275 -11.52 53.94 -13.25
CA SER A 275 -10.33 53.10 -13.48
C SER A 275 -9.63 52.75 -12.17
N LYS A 276 -9.44 53.73 -11.28
CA LYS A 276 -8.84 53.54 -9.96
C LYS A 276 -9.66 52.58 -9.09
N GLN A 277 -10.99 52.71 -9.11
CA GLN A 277 -11.88 51.81 -8.37
C GLN A 277 -11.82 50.38 -8.92
N LYS A 278 -11.87 50.20 -10.25
CA LYS A 278 -11.71 48.88 -10.88
C LYS A 278 -10.38 48.24 -10.51
N SER A 279 -9.29 48.99 -10.60
CA SER A 279 -7.95 48.51 -10.21
C SER A 279 -7.89 48.07 -8.75
N LYS A 280 -8.55 48.80 -7.84
CA LYS A 280 -8.65 48.42 -6.43
C LYS A 280 -9.37 47.08 -6.25
N ILE A 281 -10.51 46.88 -6.92
CA ILE A 281 -11.27 45.62 -6.87
C ILE A 281 -10.42 44.46 -7.41
N MET A 282 -9.76 44.64 -8.56
CA MET A 282 -8.88 43.63 -9.14
C MET A 282 -7.72 43.26 -8.20
N LEU A 283 -7.12 44.24 -7.53
CA LEU A 283 -6.04 44.02 -6.56
C LEU A 283 -6.53 43.20 -5.36
N GLU A 284 -7.70 43.55 -4.80
CA GLU A 284 -8.28 42.82 -3.67
C GLU A 284 -8.58 41.36 -4.02
N ASP A 285 -9.13 41.11 -5.20
CA ASP A 285 -9.45 39.76 -5.66
C ASP A 285 -8.20 38.93 -5.99
N ASN A 286 -7.18 39.55 -6.60
CA ASN A 286 -5.87 38.91 -6.79
C ASN A 286 -5.22 38.54 -5.45
N ASN A 287 -5.32 39.42 -4.44
CA ASN A 287 -4.82 39.12 -3.10
C ASN A 287 -5.55 37.92 -2.47
N LYS A 288 -6.87 37.81 -2.64
CA LYS A 288 -7.65 36.64 -2.17
C LYS A 288 -7.20 35.35 -2.86
N ILE A 289 -6.97 35.39 -4.17
CA ILE A 289 -6.43 34.24 -4.93
C ILE A 289 -5.05 33.84 -4.38
N ASN A 290 -4.15 34.80 -4.18
CA ASN A 290 -2.81 34.53 -3.68
C ASN A 290 -2.83 33.91 -2.27
N ILE A 291 -3.66 34.43 -1.37
CA ILE A 291 -3.83 33.86 -0.01
C ILE A 291 -4.38 32.43 -0.10
N TYR A 292 -5.36 32.19 -0.98
CA TYR A 292 -5.90 30.86 -1.21
C TYR A 292 -4.81 29.90 -1.72
N LEU A 293 -4.05 30.28 -2.74
CA LEU A 293 -2.97 29.45 -3.30
C LEU A 293 -1.88 29.15 -2.27
N GLN A 294 -1.47 30.14 -1.47
CA GLN A 294 -0.49 29.93 -0.41
C GLN A 294 -1.00 28.94 0.65
N LYS A 295 -2.26 29.06 1.06
CA LYS A 295 -2.88 28.10 1.99
C LYS A 295 -2.90 26.68 1.41
N ARG A 296 -3.32 26.53 0.15
CA ARG A 296 -3.36 25.23 -0.54
C ARG A 296 -1.97 24.63 -0.73
N GLN A 297 -0.96 25.44 -1.01
CA GLN A 297 0.43 25.00 -1.10
C GLN A 297 0.91 24.44 0.24
N ASN A 298 0.63 25.12 1.35
CA ASN A 298 1.00 24.63 2.68
C ASN A 298 0.32 23.30 3.02
N GLU A 299 -0.98 23.19 2.71
CA GLU A 299 -1.74 21.93 2.87
C GLU A 299 -1.13 20.81 2.03
N ARG A 300 -0.76 21.10 0.78
CA ARG A 300 -0.10 20.14 -0.13
C ARG A 300 1.23 19.65 0.42
N GLU A 301 2.05 20.56 0.95
CA GLU A 301 3.34 20.22 1.57
C GLU A 301 3.18 19.40 2.85
N GLU A 302 2.15 19.68 3.65
CA GLU A 302 1.81 18.86 4.82
C GLU A 302 1.41 17.44 4.41
N MET A 303 0.52 17.29 3.42
CA MET A 303 0.16 15.97 2.88
C MET A 303 1.39 15.20 2.38
N LEU A 304 2.26 15.87 1.62
CA LEU A 304 3.52 15.28 1.13
C LEU A 304 4.40 14.81 2.28
N ARG A 305 4.59 15.64 3.32
CA ARG A 305 5.37 15.26 4.51
C ARG A 305 4.79 14.03 5.19
N ASN A 306 3.48 13.98 5.40
CA ASN A 306 2.80 12.86 6.05
C ASN A 306 2.96 11.55 5.25
N HIS A 307 2.76 11.59 3.94
CA HIS A 307 2.89 10.40 3.09
C HIS A 307 4.36 9.96 2.94
N ASN A 308 5.29 10.90 2.77
CA ASN A 308 6.71 10.58 2.69
C ASN A 308 7.22 10.00 4.01
N HIS A 309 6.71 10.45 5.16
CA HIS A 309 7.03 9.85 6.45
C HIS A 309 6.58 8.39 6.53
N GLN A 310 5.34 8.09 6.11
CA GLN A 310 4.84 6.71 6.07
C GLN A 310 5.69 5.82 5.15
N ILE A 311 6.00 6.30 3.94
CA ILE A 311 6.89 5.62 2.99
C ILE A 311 8.26 5.35 3.62
N TYR A 312 8.85 6.36 4.26
CA TYR A 312 10.16 6.23 4.92
C TYR A 312 10.14 5.19 6.04
N VAL A 313 9.09 5.15 6.86
CA VAL A 313 8.96 4.14 7.92
C VAL A 313 8.94 2.73 7.31
N ILE A 314 8.18 2.52 6.23
CA ILE A 314 8.12 1.22 5.54
C ILE A 314 9.49 0.87 4.92
N GLU A 315 10.12 1.78 4.19
CA GLU A 315 11.44 1.57 3.58
C GLU A 315 12.51 1.22 4.64
N LYS A 316 12.47 1.90 5.80
CA LYS A 316 13.35 1.59 6.92
C LYS A 316 13.09 0.20 7.50
N THR A 317 11.84 -0.23 7.59
CA THR A 317 11.52 -1.60 8.06
C THR A 317 12.00 -2.66 7.09
N ILE A 318 11.86 -2.45 5.77
CA ILE A 318 12.40 -3.32 4.73
C ILE A 318 13.92 -3.42 4.87
N GLY A 319 14.63 -2.29 4.95
CA GLY A 319 16.09 -2.28 5.10
C GLY A 319 16.59 -2.99 6.37
N ASN A 320 15.84 -2.90 7.48
CA ASN A 320 16.15 -3.65 8.69
C ASN A 320 15.97 -5.16 8.52
N LEU A 321 14.92 -5.60 7.82
CA LEU A 321 14.68 -7.04 7.54
C LEU A 321 15.70 -7.60 6.54
N ASP A 322 16.07 -6.83 5.52
CA ASP A 322 17.13 -7.20 4.58
C ASP A 322 18.49 -7.35 5.28
N SER A 323 18.80 -6.45 6.22
CA SER A 323 20.01 -6.56 7.06
C SER A 323 19.97 -7.85 7.89
N GLN A 324 18.84 -8.17 8.52
CA GLN A 324 18.66 -9.43 9.25
C GLN A 324 18.76 -10.69 8.38
N LYS A 325 18.39 -10.59 7.09
CA LYS A 325 18.51 -11.67 6.13
C LYS A 325 19.96 -11.88 5.68
N THR A 326 20.69 -10.79 5.42
CA THR A 326 22.09 -10.83 4.98
C THR A 326 23.06 -11.28 6.07
N ASP A 327 22.78 -10.96 7.33
CA ASP A 327 23.58 -11.41 8.49
C ASP A 327 23.47 -12.92 8.76
N LYS A 328 22.44 -13.60 8.22
CA LYS A 328 22.25 -15.04 8.41
C LYS A 328 23.07 -15.81 7.38
N PRO A 329 24.06 -16.63 7.80
CA PRO A 329 24.84 -17.43 6.86
C PRO A 329 23.93 -18.41 6.12
N LYS A 330 24.10 -18.52 4.79
CA LYS A 330 23.33 -19.47 3.98
C LYS A 330 23.54 -20.88 4.55
N PRO A 331 22.47 -21.61 4.90
CA PRO A 331 22.61 -22.93 5.48
C PRO A 331 23.23 -23.86 4.43
N LYS A 332 24.48 -24.28 4.65
CA LYS A 332 25.15 -25.30 3.85
C LYS A 332 25.23 -26.58 4.68
N ILE A 333 24.64 -27.66 4.17
CA ILE A 333 24.90 -29.00 4.68
C ILE A 333 26.28 -29.40 4.16
N ALA A 334 27.32 -29.18 4.96
CA ALA A 334 28.64 -29.70 4.63
C ALA A 334 28.59 -31.25 4.67
N PRO A 335 29.24 -31.95 3.72
CA PRO A 335 29.34 -33.41 3.76
C PRO A 335 29.96 -33.85 5.09
N ILE A 336 29.39 -34.89 5.70
CA ILE A 336 29.87 -35.41 6.98
C ILE A 336 31.22 -36.07 6.71
N GLN A 337 32.31 -35.40 7.09
CA GLN A 337 33.59 -36.08 7.22
C GLN A 337 33.48 -37.03 8.42
N THR A 338 33.47 -38.32 8.13
CA THR A 338 33.46 -39.39 9.15
C THR A 338 34.68 -39.22 10.04
N THR A 339 34.45 -39.05 11.34
CA THR A 339 35.54 -39.02 12.33
C THR A 339 36.29 -40.35 12.27
N LYS A 340 37.62 -40.28 12.07
CA LYS A 340 38.51 -41.44 12.14
C LYS A 340 38.15 -42.31 13.33
N SER A 341 37.98 -43.61 13.06
CA SER A 341 37.75 -44.70 14.01
C SER A 341 38.36 -44.40 15.38
N ARG A 342 37.55 -44.44 16.44
CA ARG A 342 38.05 -44.44 17.82
C ARG A 342 39.07 -45.57 17.95
N GLN A 343 40.36 -45.22 17.89
CA GLN A 343 41.40 -46.17 18.25
C GLN A 343 41.18 -46.53 19.71
N LEU A 344 41.06 -47.83 19.98
CA LEU A 344 40.95 -48.38 21.32
C LEU A 344 42.09 -47.80 22.15
N ILE A 345 41.74 -46.93 23.10
CA ILE A 345 42.68 -46.43 24.09
C ILE A 345 43.05 -47.64 24.96
N THR A 346 44.20 -48.24 24.68
CA THR A 346 44.85 -49.17 25.59
C THR A 346 45.03 -48.49 26.95
N PRO A 347 44.68 -49.14 28.06
CA PRO A 347 44.77 -48.54 29.39
C PRO A 347 46.24 -48.48 29.82
N HIS A 348 46.94 -47.41 29.45
CA HIS A 348 48.23 -47.09 30.03
C HIS A 348 48.10 -45.88 30.96
N LEU A 349 48.42 -46.14 32.24
CA LEU A 349 48.63 -45.22 33.35
C LEU A 349 47.43 -44.46 33.90
N LEU A 350 46.89 -45.01 35.00
CA LEU A 350 46.43 -44.19 36.13
C LEU A 350 47.52 -43.18 36.52
N MET A 351 47.25 -41.90 36.35
CA MET A 351 47.94 -40.82 37.05
C MET A 351 47.07 -40.36 38.23
N PRO A 352 47.66 -40.08 39.41
CA PRO A 352 46.92 -39.74 40.61
C PRO A 352 46.29 -38.34 40.55
N LEU A 353 45.14 -38.24 41.24
CA LEU A 353 44.33 -37.05 41.43
C LEU A 353 45.15 -35.85 41.96
N GLY A 354 45.50 -34.94 41.04
CA GLY A 354 45.99 -33.60 41.35
C GLY A 354 44.85 -32.69 41.80
N ARG A 355 44.99 -32.15 43.00
CA ARG A 355 44.08 -31.26 43.73
C ARG A 355 43.53 -30.12 42.86
N ARG A 356 42.21 -29.89 42.91
CA ARG A 356 41.58 -28.65 42.45
C ARG A 356 41.92 -27.50 43.42
N PRO A 357 42.52 -26.40 42.96
CA PRO A 357 42.51 -25.16 43.74
C PRO A 357 41.11 -24.55 43.71
N GLN A 358 40.58 -24.23 44.88
CA GLN A 358 39.43 -23.33 45.00
C GLN A 358 39.90 -21.93 44.60
N SER A 359 39.32 -21.40 43.52
CA SER A 359 39.46 -20.00 43.14
C SER A 359 38.08 -19.37 43.23
N ALA A 360 37.91 -18.59 44.31
CA ALA A 360 36.84 -17.65 44.49
C ALA A 360 36.99 -16.52 43.48
N TYR A 361 35.94 -16.25 42.70
CA TYR A 361 35.70 -14.93 42.12
C TYR A 361 34.21 -14.60 42.18
N SER A 362 33.88 -13.87 43.24
CA SER A 362 32.72 -13.00 43.31
C SER A 362 32.91 -11.85 42.31
N LEU A 363 32.02 -11.74 41.33
CA LEU A 363 31.85 -10.50 40.55
C LEU A 363 30.45 -9.96 40.76
N SER A 364 30.43 -8.97 41.66
CA SER A 364 29.41 -7.99 41.93
C SER A 364 28.87 -7.40 40.63
N ARG A 365 27.55 -7.45 40.42
CA ARG A 365 26.89 -6.62 39.41
C ARG A 365 26.62 -5.23 40.00
N PRO A 366 27.06 -4.14 39.38
CA PRO A 366 26.64 -2.80 39.78
C PRO A 366 25.19 -2.56 39.33
N ARG A 367 24.39 -2.08 40.27
CA ARG A 367 23.02 -1.61 40.09
C ARG A 367 23.08 -0.17 39.59
N SER A 368 22.90 0.05 38.29
CA SER A 368 22.75 1.42 37.75
C SER A 368 21.35 1.93 38.09
N GLN A 369 21.28 2.81 39.07
CA GLN A 369 20.21 3.79 39.18
C GLN A 369 20.33 4.74 37.99
N ASN A 370 19.26 4.89 37.21
CA ASN A 370 19.06 6.09 36.40
C ASN A 370 17.80 6.77 36.92
N SER A 371 18.05 7.96 37.44
CA SER A 371 17.13 8.88 38.05
C SER A 371 17.04 10.13 37.16
N PHE A 372 15.83 10.67 37.07
CA PHE A 372 15.49 12.06 36.72
C PHE A 372 15.75 12.60 35.31
N GLY A 373 14.69 13.23 34.79
CA GLY A 373 14.73 14.12 33.63
C GLY A 373 13.35 14.67 33.31
N ALA A 374 12.64 15.21 34.31
CA ALA A 374 11.51 16.09 34.09
C ALA A 374 12.08 17.48 33.76
N THR A 375 11.68 18.05 32.64
CA THR A 375 11.81 19.48 32.35
C THR A 375 10.50 20.00 31.78
N GLN A 376 10.24 21.25 32.17
CA GLN A 376 9.03 22.05 32.12
C GLN A 376 8.34 22.16 30.77
#